data_AF-A0A967BP73-F1
#
_entry.id   AF-A0A967BP73-F1
#
_cell.length_a   1.000
_cell.length_b   1.000
_cell.length_c   1.000
_cell.angle_alpha   90.00
_cell.angle_beta   90.00
_cell.angle_gamma   90.00
#
_symmetry.space_group_name_H-M   'P 1'
#
loop_
_entity.id
_entity.type
_entity.pdbx_description
1 polymer ?
#
loop_
_entity_poly.entity_id
_entity_poly.type
_entity_poly.pdbx_seq_one_letter_code
_entity_poly.pdbx_strand_id
1 'polypeptide(L)'
;MNSTREEIRIDFQNKSKNLSDSEKINELAYSAAFEEKCIDEEISIILTNSLTAKARKLLLPLPSGKKYWDECEYIYPRKKVLNNNGIDKVRKAIRNEYKNTLAYIAYLLAFIAAITGLIAVIKG
;
A
#
# COMPACT_ATOMS: atom_id res chain seq x y z
N MET A 1 -9.95 43.91 16.77
CA MET A 1 -9.57 42.75 15.93
C MET A 1 -10.74 41.77 15.70
N ASN A 2 -12.00 42.24 15.66
CA ASN A 2 -13.19 41.38 15.39
C ASN A 2 -13.81 41.59 13.99
N SER A 3 -13.45 42.66 13.27
CA SER A 3 -14.01 43.01 11.95
C SER A 3 -13.73 41.95 10.88
N THR A 4 -12.51 41.41 10.87
CA THR A 4 -12.06 40.48 9.82
C THR A 4 -12.76 39.12 9.87
N ARG A 5 -13.21 38.63 11.04
CA ARG A 5 -13.91 37.34 11.12
C ARG A 5 -15.38 37.44 10.71
N GLU A 6 -16.04 38.56 10.98
CA GLU A 6 -17.42 38.79 10.55
C GLU A 6 -17.50 39.05 9.06
N GLU A 7 -16.56 39.83 8.49
CA GLU A 7 -16.46 40.05 7.05
C GLU A 7 -16.28 38.74 6.28
N ILE A 8 -15.38 37.85 6.73
CA ILE A 8 -15.17 36.54 6.11
C ILE A 8 -16.47 35.71 6.16
N ARG A 9 -17.19 35.71 7.29
CA ARG A 9 -18.42 34.92 7.44
C ARG A 9 -19.55 35.42 6.53
N ILE A 10 -19.69 36.74 6.39
CA ILE A 10 -20.67 37.38 5.52
C ILE A 10 -20.33 37.09 4.05
N ASP A 11 -19.05 37.13 3.68
CA ASP A 11 -18.60 36.84 2.33
C ASP A 11 -18.83 35.37 1.93
N PHE A 12 -18.60 34.42 2.85
CA PHE A 12 -18.99 33.01 2.65
C PHE A 12 -20.51 32.82 2.50
N GLN A 13 -21.32 33.53 3.29
CA GLN A 13 -22.78 33.46 3.18
C GLN A 13 -23.31 34.08 1.88
N ASN A 14 -22.70 35.16 1.39
CA ASN A 14 -23.07 35.77 0.12
C ASN A 14 -22.63 34.91 -1.06
N LYS A 15 -21.44 34.33 -1.01
CA LYS A 15 -20.93 33.42 -2.05
C LYS A 15 -21.80 32.17 -2.18
N SER A 16 -22.24 31.58 -1.06
CA SER A 16 -23.15 30.42 -1.06
C SER A 16 -24.60 30.74 -1.47
N LYS A 17 -25.08 31.98 -1.23
CA LYS A 17 -26.40 32.43 -1.71
C LYS A 17 -26.42 32.72 -3.22
N ASN A 18 -25.29 33.09 -3.80
CA ASN A 18 -25.18 33.45 -5.21
C ASN A 18 -24.88 32.27 -6.15
N LEU A 19 -24.58 31.08 -5.61
CA LEU A 19 -24.40 29.87 -6.42
C LEU A 19 -25.76 29.27 -6.79
N SER A 20 -25.97 29.03 -8.08
CA SER A 20 -27.13 28.29 -8.59
C SER A 20 -27.20 26.91 -7.93
N ASP A 21 -28.40 26.37 -7.74
CA ASP A 21 -28.57 25.01 -7.20
C ASP A 21 -27.78 23.97 -8.02
N SER A 22 -27.60 24.22 -9.31
CA SER A 22 -26.73 23.41 -10.19
C SER A 22 -25.24 23.48 -9.83
N GLU A 23 -24.73 24.64 -9.40
CA GLU A 23 -23.34 24.82 -9.00
C GLU A 23 -23.06 24.19 -7.64
N LYS A 24 -24.02 24.25 -6.71
CA LYS A 24 -23.93 23.55 -5.42
C LYS A 24 -23.89 22.03 -5.59
N ILE A 25 -24.69 21.49 -6.50
CA ILE A 25 -24.67 20.04 -6.82
C ILE A 25 -23.31 19.65 -7.41
N ASN A 26 -22.75 20.48 -8.30
CA ASN A 26 -21.44 20.22 -8.88
C ASN A 26 -20.30 20.31 -7.85
N GLU A 27 -20.36 21.27 -6.93
CA GLU A 27 -19.38 21.40 -5.84
C GLU A 27 -19.43 20.19 -4.89
N LEU A 28 -20.63 19.75 -4.52
CA LEU A 28 -20.82 18.54 -3.72
C LEU A 28 -20.29 17.28 -4.44
N ALA A 29 -20.60 17.13 -5.73
CA ALA A 29 -20.12 16.01 -6.52
C ALA A 29 -18.58 16.02 -6.63
N TYR A 30 -17.98 17.19 -6.84
CA TYR A 30 -16.54 17.35 -6.88
C TYR A 30 -15.87 17.03 -5.54
N SER A 31 -16.44 17.51 -4.43
CA SER A 31 -15.95 17.23 -3.08
C SER A 31 -15.98 15.73 -2.77
N ALA A 32 -17.10 15.06 -3.07
CA ALA A 32 -17.22 13.63 -2.87
C ALA A 32 -16.20 12.83 -3.71
N ALA A 33 -16.03 13.18 -4.99
CA ALA A 33 -15.05 12.54 -5.86
C ALA A 33 -13.61 12.79 -5.40
N PHE A 34 -13.32 13.96 -4.81
CA PHE A 34 -12.02 14.27 -4.25
C PHE A 34 -11.73 13.45 -2.98
N GLU A 35 -12.72 13.32 -2.09
CA GLU A 35 -12.60 12.49 -0.88
C GLU A 35 -12.38 11.02 -1.23
N GLU A 36 -13.13 10.49 -2.19
CA GLU A 36 -12.97 9.11 -2.67
C GLU A 36 -11.54 8.86 -3.17
N LYS A 37 -11.01 9.76 -4.01
CA LYS A 37 -9.63 9.66 -4.51
C LYS A 37 -8.59 9.76 -3.39
N CYS A 38 -8.80 10.61 -2.39
CA CYS A 38 -7.91 10.69 -1.23
C CYS A 38 -7.88 9.35 -0.48
N ILE A 39 -9.03 8.72 -0.27
CA ILE A 39 -9.13 7.42 0.41
C ILE A 39 -8.41 6.33 -0.40
N ASP A 40 -8.60 6.29 -1.71
CA ASP A 40 -7.93 5.32 -2.58
C ASP A 40 -6.39 5.44 -2.54
N GLU A 41 -5.88 6.67 -2.50
CA GLU A 41 -4.45 6.91 -2.31
C GLU A 41 -3.95 6.45 -0.95
N GLU A 42 -4.72 6.69 0.11
CA GLU A 42 -4.36 6.25 1.46
C GLU A 42 -4.30 4.72 1.55
N ILE A 43 -5.27 4.03 0.96
CA ILE A 43 -5.27 2.57 0.83
C ILE A 43 -4.01 2.10 0.10
N SER A 44 -3.68 2.77 -1.02
CA SER A 44 -2.50 2.45 -1.83
C SER A 44 -1.19 2.63 -1.05
N ILE A 45 -1.09 3.67 -0.23
CA ILE A 45 0.04 3.93 0.67
C ILE A 45 0.15 2.82 1.72
N ILE A 46 -0.95 2.49 2.41
CA ILE A 46 -0.97 1.47 3.45
C ILE A 46 -0.55 0.12 2.87
N LEU A 47 -1.13 -0.26 1.74
CA LEU A 47 -0.84 -1.51 1.05
C LEU A 47 0.64 -1.56 0.62
N THR A 48 1.16 -0.49 0.03
CA THR A 48 2.57 -0.37 -0.34
C THR A 48 3.50 -0.53 0.86
N ASN A 49 3.21 0.17 1.96
CA ASN A 49 4.00 0.09 3.20
C ASN A 49 3.98 -1.34 3.77
N SER A 50 2.81 -1.98 3.77
CA SER A 50 2.68 -3.35 4.28
C SER A 50 3.48 -4.36 3.45
N LEU A 51 3.47 -4.25 2.11
CA LEU A 51 4.17 -5.15 1.22
C LEU A 51 5.67 -4.92 1.25
N THR A 52 6.11 -3.66 1.26
CA THR A 52 7.53 -3.31 1.34
C THR A 52 8.12 -3.74 2.69
N ALA A 53 7.38 -3.59 3.79
CA ALA A 53 7.79 -4.11 5.09
C ALA A 53 7.92 -5.64 5.09
N LYS A 54 6.97 -6.37 4.49
CA LYS A 54 7.06 -7.83 4.33
C LYS A 54 8.25 -8.25 3.48
N ALA A 55 8.46 -7.59 2.34
CA ALA A 55 9.59 -7.87 1.46
C ALA A 55 10.93 -7.64 2.17
N ARG A 56 11.08 -6.53 2.91
CA ARG A 56 12.28 -6.23 3.70
C ARG A 56 12.54 -7.27 4.79
N LYS A 57 11.50 -7.73 5.49
CA LYS A 57 11.64 -8.82 6.49
C LYS A 57 12.19 -10.12 5.87
N LEU A 58 11.85 -10.38 4.61
CA LEU A 58 12.34 -11.52 3.85
C LEU A 58 13.61 -11.20 3.04
N LEU A 59 14.22 -10.02 3.25
CA LEU A 59 15.39 -9.54 2.50
C LEU A 59 15.21 -9.58 0.98
N LEU A 60 13.96 -9.46 0.51
CA LEU A 60 13.64 -9.51 -0.91
C LEU A 60 13.87 -8.15 -1.58
N PRO A 61 14.43 -8.13 -2.79
CA PRO A 61 14.62 -6.89 -3.54
C PRO A 61 13.25 -6.31 -3.93
N LEU A 62 13.09 -5.00 -3.72
CA LEU A 62 11.93 -4.27 -4.21
C LEU A 62 12.06 -4.04 -5.72
N PRO A 63 10.94 -4.02 -6.47
CA PRO A 63 10.98 -3.77 -7.89
C PRO A 63 11.48 -2.35 -8.18
N SER A 64 12.43 -2.23 -9.11
CA SER A 64 12.95 -0.94 -9.58
C SER A 64 12.29 -0.51 -10.89
N GLY A 65 12.12 0.81 -11.07
CA GLY A 65 11.64 1.43 -12.32
C GLY A 65 10.20 1.96 -12.28
N LYS A 66 9.93 3.00 -13.08
CA LYS A 66 8.64 3.71 -13.12
C LYS A 66 7.43 2.82 -13.38
N LYS A 67 7.59 1.72 -14.11
CA LYS A 67 6.48 0.79 -14.44
C LYS A 67 5.85 0.08 -13.24
N TYR A 68 6.47 0.14 -12.06
CA TYR A 68 5.98 -0.52 -10.84
C TYR A 68 5.53 0.46 -9.75
N TRP A 69 5.70 1.76 -9.99
CA TRP A 69 5.52 2.81 -9.00
C TRP A 69 4.75 3.97 -9.59
N ASP A 70 3.65 4.32 -8.94
CA ASP A 70 2.88 5.53 -9.24
C ASP A 70 3.16 6.58 -8.14
N GLU A 71 2.83 7.85 -8.41
CA GLU A 71 2.96 8.94 -7.45
C GLU A 71 1.57 9.38 -6.99
N CYS A 72 1.38 9.51 -5.68
CA CYS A 72 0.18 10.11 -5.12
C CYS A 72 0.07 11.58 -5.54
N GLU A 73 -1.08 11.96 -6.05
CA GLU A 73 -1.43 13.30 -6.52
C GLU A 73 -2.15 14.11 -5.44
N TYR A 74 -3.02 13.48 -4.65
CA TYR A 74 -3.94 14.15 -3.72
C TYR A 74 -3.38 14.24 -2.29
N ILE A 75 -2.56 13.30 -1.84
CA ILE A 75 -1.95 13.29 -0.49
C ILE A 75 -0.55 13.92 -0.49
N TYR A 76 -0.35 14.94 0.37
CA TYR A 76 0.96 15.57 0.60
C TYR A 76 1.64 15.07 1.90
N PRO A 77 2.97 14.82 1.92
CA PRO A 77 3.91 14.88 0.80
C PRO A 77 3.65 13.76 -0.21
N ARG A 78 3.85 14.04 -1.50
CA ARG A 78 3.65 13.04 -2.58
C ARG A 78 4.49 11.80 -2.31
N LYS A 79 3.83 10.66 -2.12
CA LYS A 79 4.48 9.36 -1.89
C LYS A 79 4.47 8.53 -3.15
N LYS A 80 5.50 7.69 -3.30
CA LYS A 80 5.53 6.65 -4.33
C LYS A 80 4.81 5.42 -3.80
N VAL A 81 3.80 4.98 -4.54
CA VAL A 81 2.99 3.79 -4.22
C VAL A 81 3.20 2.72 -5.28
N LEU A 82 3.10 1.45 -4.89
CA LEU A 82 3.16 0.35 -5.84
C LEU A 82 1.87 0.33 -6.66
N ASN A 83 2.02 0.29 -7.97
CA ASN A 83 0.90 0.03 -8.85
C ASN A 83 0.58 -1.48 -8.90
N ASN A 84 -0.49 -1.87 -9.59
CA ASN A 84 -0.92 -3.27 -9.68
C ASN A 84 0.21 -4.22 -10.12
N ASN A 85 1.00 -3.82 -11.12
CA ASN A 85 2.15 -4.60 -11.59
C ASN A 85 3.25 -4.73 -10.52
N GLY A 86 3.51 -3.66 -9.77
CA GLY A 86 4.45 -3.65 -8.66
C GLY A 86 4.00 -4.55 -7.51
N ILE A 87 2.73 -4.46 -7.14
CA ILE A 87 2.08 -5.29 -6.11
C ILE A 87 2.21 -6.78 -6.47
N ASP A 88 1.85 -7.15 -7.70
CA ASP A 88 1.91 -8.55 -8.12
C ASP A 88 3.32 -9.10 -8.13
N LYS A 89 4.30 -8.29 -8.58
CA LYS A 89 5.71 -8.67 -8.57
C LYS A 89 6.22 -8.91 -7.14
N VAL A 90 5.91 -8.00 -6.21
CA VAL A 90 6.30 -8.16 -4.79
C VAL A 90 5.61 -9.37 -4.16
N ARG A 91 4.31 -9.56 -4.38
CA ARG A 91 3.57 -10.71 -3.85
C ARG A 91 4.12 -12.03 -4.38
N LYS A 92 4.47 -12.09 -5.68
CA LYS A 92 5.08 -13.29 -6.28
C LYS A 92 6.45 -13.59 -5.69
N ALA A 93 7.29 -12.58 -5.48
CA ALA A 93 8.58 -12.75 -4.84
C ALA A 93 8.43 -13.29 -3.40
N ILE A 94 7.54 -12.67 -2.61
CA ILE A 94 7.23 -13.12 -1.24
C ILE A 94 6.76 -14.58 -1.24
N ARG A 95 5.83 -14.94 -2.13
CA ARG A 95 5.29 -16.30 -2.21
C ARG A 95 6.36 -17.33 -2.58
N ASN A 96 7.27 -16.98 -3.49
CA ASN A 96 8.35 -17.87 -3.87
C ASN A 96 9.33 -18.09 -2.72
N GLU A 97 9.65 -17.06 -1.94
CA GLU A 97 10.57 -17.17 -0.81
C GLU A 97 10.02 -18.09 0.29
N TYR A 98 8.72 -17.99 0.60
CA TYR A 98 8.07 -18.91 1.54
C TYR A 98 8.10 -20.37 1.06
N LYS A 99 7.98 -20.60 -0.25
CA LYS A 99 8.08 -21.95 -0.82
C LYS A 99 9.51 -22.50 -0.72
N ASN A 100 10.51 -21.66 -1.02
CA ASN A 100 11.91 -22.06 -0.97
C ASN A 100 12.38 -22.38 0.45
N THR A 101 11.99 -21.56 1.42
CA THR A 101 12.30 -21.78 2.84
C THR A 101 11.68 -23.09 3.36
N LEU A 102 10.42 -23.38 3.02
CA LEU A 102 9.79 -24.66 3.35
C LEU A 102 10.51 -25.84 2.70
N ALA A 103 10.90 -25.72 1.44
CA ALA A 103 11.67 -26.76 0.76
C ALA A 103 13.02 -27.01 1.45
N TYR A 104 13.73 -25.94 1.83
CA TYR A 104 15.02 -26.06 2.53
C TYR A 104 14.88 -26.77 3.88
N ILE A 105 13.84 -26.44 4.67
CA ILE A 105 13.54 -27.11 5.94
C ILE A 105 13.23 -28.59 5.70
N ALA A 106 12.45 -28.92 4.68
CA ALA A 106 12.12 -30.30 4.33
C ALA A 106 13.37 -31.10 3.96
N TYR A 107 14.29 -30.52 3.18
CA TYR A 107 15.57 -31.14 2.84
C TYR A 107 16.43 -31.43 4.07
N LEU A 108 16.52 -30.47 5.01
CA LEU A 108 17.27 -30.68 6.26
C LEU A 108 16.66 -31.80 7.12
N LEU A 109 15.33 -31.82 7.25
CA LEU A 109 14.64 -32.89 7.98
C LEU A 109 14.86 -34.26 7.34
N ALA A 110 14.77 -34.34 6.01
CA ALA A 110 15.03 -35.59 5.28
C ALA A 110 16.47 -36.08 5.50
N PHE A 111 17.45 -35.16 5.49
CA PHE A 111 18.85 -35.49 5.76
C PHE A 111 19.08 -36.01 7.19
N ILE A 112 18.50 -35.35 8.20
CA ILE A 112 18.58 -35.79 9.60
C ILE A 112 17.93 -37.17 9.76
N ALA A 113 16.76 -37.39 9.17
CA ALA A 113 16.06 -38.67 9.23
C ALA A 113 16.91 -39.81 8.60
N ALA A 114 17.55 -39.54 7.45
CA ALA A 114 18.42 -40.51 6.79
C ALA A 114 19.63 -40.88 7.67
N ILE A 115 20.31 -39.90 8.27
CA ILE A 115 21.44 -40.17 9.18
C ILE A 115 20.98 -40.95 10.41
N THR A 116 19.84 -40.58 10.99
CA THR A 116 19.33 -41.23 12.20
C THR A 116 18.99 -42.70 11.93
N GLY A 117 18.38 -42.99 10.77
CA GLY A 117 18.14 -44.36 10.31
C GLY A 117 19.43 -45.14 10.10
N LEU A 118 20.45 -44.54 9.50
CA LEU A 118 21.76 -45.18 9.30
C LEU A 118 22.44 -45.53 10.65
N ILE A 119 22.41 -44.62 11.62
CA ILE A 119 22.98 -44.85 12.96
C ILE A 119 22.24 -45.98 13.68
N ALA A 120 20.91 -46.04 13.55
CA ALA A 120 20.11 -47.11 14.14
C ALA A 120 20.48 -48.49 13.59
N VAL A 121 20.75 -48.60 12.29
CA VAL A 121 21.20 -49.85 11.66
C VAL A 121 22.61 -50.26 12.11
N ILE A 122 23.50 -49.30 12.37
CA ILE A 122 24.87 -49.61 12.82
C ILE A 122 24.91 -50.03 14.30
N LYS A 123 23.98 -49.51 15.13
CA LYS A 123 23.93 -49.76 16.58
C LYS A 123 22.98 -50.89 16.99
N GLY A 124 21.99 -51.21 16.18
CA GLY A 124 21.07 -52.33 16.37
C GLY A 124 21.63 -53.62 15.79
#